data_AF-A0AAJ6FXS7-F1
#
_entry.id   AF-A0AAJ6FXS7-F1
#
_cell.length_a   1.000
_cell.length_b   1.000
_cell.length_c   1.000
_cell.angle_alpha   90.00
_cell.angle_beta   90.00
_cell.angle_gamma   90.00
#
_symmetry.space_group_name_H-M   'P 1'
#
loop_
_entity.id
_entity.type
_entity.pdbx_description
1 polymer ?
#
loop_
_entity_poly.entity_id
_entity_poly.type
_entity_poly.pdbx_seq_one_letter_code
_entity_poly.pdbx_strand_id
1 'polypeptide(L)'
;MLSGYMSPQLGMTDWQGGLVNLANWAIGPKQHGARNSLIAWMPANEAVSPADAQAKFLSHVKVSIESALTDLGANFTLLYDKDGRLTYQFYKNEWGCPTWVNGQSKVADMCSVKVKIVEPRLGSAPNFVSGVQGTAYAFTSGHETAYNFVNVGNGAASHAPQQAIYAAISKQLPAWAYLYLAPKSVELDNGEKVAFPYLLDQGKAELFVYPEA
;
A
#
# COMPACT_ATOMS: atom_id res chain seq x y z
N MET A 1 -3.02 -0.55 -21.33
CA MET A 1 -4.49 -0.34 -21.30
C MET A 1 -4.92 -0.25 -19.85
N LEU A 2 -5.64 0.81 -19.46
CA LEU A 2 -6.20 1.07 -18.11
C LEU A 2 -7.44 0.20 -17.79
N SER A 3 -7.59 -0.94 -18.48
CA SER A 3 -8.86 -1.66 -18.63
C SER A 3 -9.46 -2.23 -17.34
N GLY A 4 -8.72 -2.24 -16.23
CA GLY A 4 -9.19 -2.75 -14.94
C GLY A 4 -9.80 -1.71 -14.00
N TYR A 5 -9.79 -0.41 -14.36
CA TYR A 5 -10.24 0.69 -13.49
C TYR A 5 -11.33 1.56 -14.14
N MET A 6 -12.11 1.01 -15.07
CA MET A 6 -13.14 1.78 -15.79
C MET A 6 -14.35 2.11 -14.90
N SER A 7 -15.20 3.02 -15.36
CA SER A 7 -16.31 3.63 -14.61
C SER A 7 -17.46 2.65 -14.22
N PRO A 8 -18.32 3.02 -13.25
CA PRO A 8 -19.48 2.23 -12.83
C PRO A 8 -20.44 1.87 -13.97
N GLN A 9 -21.08 0.69 -13.88
CA GLN A 9 -22.31 0.40 -14.63
C GLN A 9 -23.50 1.16 -14.02
N LEU A 10 -24.44 1.57 -14.89
CA LEU A 10 -25.65 2.33 -14.55
C LEU A 10 -26.41 1.75 -13.36
N GLY A 11 -26.54 2.54 -12.28
CA GLY A 11 -27.33 2.21 -11.08
C GLY A 11 -26.53 2.11 -9.77
N MET A 12 -25.19 2.12 -9.82
CA MET A 12 -24.31 2.15 -8.64
C MET A 12 -23.81 3.57 -8.34
N THR A 13 -23.54 3.89 -7.07
CA THR A 13 -22.79 5.12 -6.74
C THR A 13 -21.36 5.03 -7.29
N ASP A 14 -20.72 6.18 -7.55
CA ASP A 14 -19.35 6.23 -8.10
C ASP A 14 -18.35 5.41 -7.26
N TRP A 15 -18.53 5.41 -5.94
CA TRP A 15 -17.75 4.60 -4.99
C TRP A 15 -17.98 3.09 -5.16
N GLN A 16 -19.24 2.65 -5.24
CA GLN A 16 -19.58 1.24 -5.42
C GLN A 16 -19.05 0.71 -6.76
N GLY A 17 -19.18 1.48 -7.84
CA GLY A 17 -18.62 1.08 -9.13
C GLY A 17 -17.08 1.10 -9.17
N GLY A 18 -16.45 2.04 -8.47
CA GLY A 18 -15.00 2.06 -8.28
C GLY A 18 -14.48 0.82 -7.57
N LEU A 19 -15.11 0.44 -6.46
CA LEU A 19 -14.80 -0.78 -5.70
C LEU A 19 -15.00 -2.05 -6.54
N VAL A 20 -16.05 -2.15 -7.35
CA VAL A 20 -16.28 -3.32 -8.22
C VAL A 20 -15.17 -3.47 -9.27
N ASN A 21 -14.69 -2.36 -9.85
CA ASN A 21 -13.59 -2.42 -10.81
C ASN A 21 -12.27 -2.79 -10.14
N LEU A 22 -12.01 -2.26 -8.94
CA LEU A 22 -10.87 -2.69 -8.10
C LEU A 22 -10.97 -4.16 -7.71
N ALA A 23 -12.17 -4.67 -7.39
CA ALA A 23 -12.42 -6.08 -7.12
C ALA A 23 -12.15 -6.95 -8.35
N ASN A 24 -12.58 -6.54 -9.54
CA ASN A 24 -12.30 -7.25 -10.79
C ASN A 24 -10.80 -7.29 -11.10
N TRP A 25 -10.06 -6.22 -10.81
CA TRP A 25 -8.60 -6.23 -10.89
C TRP A 25 -7.97 -7.19 -9.86
N ALA A 26 -8.51 -7.25 -8.65
CA ALA A 26 -8.07 -8.17 -7.60
C ALA A 26 -8.40 -9.65 -7.90
N ILE A 27 -9.50 -9.93 -8.59
CA ILE A 27 -9.98 -11.30 -8.88
C ILE A 27 -9.51 -11.78 -10.27
N GLY A 28 -9.03 -10.87 -11.13
CA GLY A 28 -8.48 -11.13 -12.45
C GLY A 28 -7.26 -12.09 -12.44
N PRO A 29 -6.79 -12.54 -13.62
CA PRO A 29 -5.91 -13.71 -13.77
C PRO A 29 -4.74 -13.72 -12.78
N LYS A 30 -4.81 -14.66 -11.82
CA LYS A 30 -3.86 -15.21 -10.82
C LYS A 30 -2.67 -14.40 -10.25
N GLN A 31 -2.19 -13.30 -10.84
CA GLN A 31 -0.95 -12.64 -10.43
C GLN A 31 -1.11 -11.26 -9.78
N HIS A 32 -2.19 -10.52 -10.04
CA HIS A 32 -2.29 -9.12 -9.58
C HIS A 32 -2.95 -8.95 -8.20
N GLY A 33 -4.06 -9.63 -7.91
CA GLY A 33 -4.70 -9.54 -6.59
C GLY A 33 -4.15 -10.49 -5.52
N ALA A 34 -3.18 -11.34 -5.87
CA ALA A 34 -2.51 -12.22 -4.91
C ALA A 34 -1.40 -11.51 -4.09
N ARG A 35 -1.20 -10.20 -4.29
CA ARG A 35 -0.11 -9.43 -3.68
C ARG A 35 -0.57 -8.05 -3.23
N ASN A 36 0.02 -7.55 -2.15
CA ASN A 36 -0.24 -6.20 -1.67
C ASN A 36 0.20 -5.18 -2.71
N SER A 37 -0.58 -4.12 -2.88
CA SER A 37 -0.34 -3.10 -3.89
C SER A 37 -0.60 -1.71 -3.35
N LEU A 38 0.22 -0.75 -3.77
CA LEU A 38 0.00 0.67 -3.56
C LEU A 38 -0.64 1.23 -4.83
N ILE A 39 -1.79 1.88 -4.72
CA ILE A 39 -2.53 2.40 -5.87
C ILE A 39 -2.81 3.88 -5.63
N ALA A 40 -2.58 4.73 -6.62
CA ALA A 40 -2.76 6.17 -6.45
C ALA A 40 -3.06 6.90 -7.75
N TRP A 41 -3.71 8.06 -7.63
CA TRP A 41 -3.95 9.00 -8.71
C TRP A 41 -3.58 10.42 -8.26
N MET A 42 -2.29 10.76 -8.36
CA MET A 42 -1.81 12.09 -7.99
C MET A 42 -2.36 13.12 -9.00
N PRO A 43 -3.00 14.23 -8.56
CA PRO A 43 -3.43 15.31 -9.44
C PRO A 43 -2.31 15.77 -10.37
N ALA A 44 -2.62 16.00 -11.66
CA ALA A 44 -1.60 16.36 -12.65
C ALA A 44 -0.88 17.70 -12.36
N ASN A 45 -1.48 18.58 -11.56
CA ASN A 45 -0.87 19.83 -11.13
C ASN A 45 0.11 19.68 -9.96
N GLU A 46 0.15 18.51 -9.29
CA GLU A 46 1.12 18.27 -8.21
C GLU A 46 2.50 17.90 -8.74
N ALA A 47 2.65 17.54 -10.02
CA ALA A 47 3.94 17.15 -10.59
C ALA A 47 4.12 17.57 -12.06
N VAL A 48 5.36 17.87 -12.44
CA VAL A 48 5.68 18.36 -13.80
C VAL A 48 6.11 17.26 -14.77
N SER A 49 6.34 16.05 -14.28
CA SER A 49 6.71 14.87 -15.08
C SER A 49 6.42 13.57 -14.32
N PRO A 50 6.41 12.41 -14.99
CA PRO A 50 6.30 11.11 -14.31
C PRO A 50 7.40 10.87 -13.27
N ALA A 51 8.65 11.24 -13.56
CA ALA A 51 9.76 11.10 -12.61
C ALA A 51 9.57 11.99 -11.37
N ASP A 52 9.13 13.25 -11.56
CA ASP A 52 8.79 14.15 -10.45
C ASP A 52 7.62 13.62 -9.62
N ALA A 53 6.58 13.08 -10.28
CA ALA A 53 5.44 12.46 -9.60
C ALA A 53 5.86 11.24 -8.77
N GLN A 54 6.75 10.38 -9.31
CA GLN A 54 7.30 9.24 -8.59
C GLN A 54 8.06 9.70 -7.34
N ALA A 55 8.94 10.70 -7.47
CA ALA A 55 9.73 11.22 -6.35
C ALA A 55 8.85 11.82 -5.26
N LYS A 56 7.83 12.62 -5.65
CA LYS A 56 6.87 13.20 -4.69
C LYS A 56 6.03 12.13 -3.99
N PHE A 57 5.55 11.14 -4.73
CA PHE A 57 4.78 10.06 -4.10
C PHE A 57 5.63 9.21 -3.15
N LEU A 58 6.89 8.95 -3.51
CA LEU A 58 7.86 8.29 -2.62
C LEU A 58 8.09 9.09 -1.34
N SER A 59 8.21 10.41 -1.45
CA SER A 59 8.34 11.32 -0.31
C SER A 59 7.12 11.26 0.62
N HIS A 60 5.90 11.26 0.06
CA HIS A 60 4.68 11.07 0.85
C HIS A 60 4.68 9.73 1.58
N VAL A 61 4.98 8.62 0.88
CA VAL A 61 5.01 7.28 1.47
C VAL A 61 6.07 7.17 2.57
N LYS A 62 7.23 7.80 2.39
CA LYS A 62 8.29 7.91 3.39
C LYS A 62 7.77 8.57 4.67
N VAL A 63 7.18 9.76 4.57
CA VAL A 63 6.59 10.45 5.71
C VAL A 63 5.51 9.60 6.38
N SER A 64 4.62 8.97 5.60
CA SER A 64 3.55 8.13 6.14
C SER A 64 4.07 6.92 6.92
N ILE A 65 5.15 6.28 6.46
CA ILE A 65 5.80 5.16 7.17
C ILE A 65 6.44 5.63 8.47
N GLU A 66 7.22 6.70 8.42
CA GLU A 66 7.95 7.23 9.58
C GLU A 66 6.97 7.72 10.66
N SER A 67 5.90 8.43 10.27
CA SER A 67 4.84 8.84 11.18
C SER A 67 4.09 7.64 11.77
N ALA A 68 3.70 6.65 10.95
CA ALA A 68 2.98 5.48 11.43
C ALA A 68 3.80 4.66 12.45
N LEU A 69 5.09 4.44 12.18
CA LEU A 69 5.96 3.71 13.12
C LEU A 69 6.18 4.51 14.41
N THR A 70 6.36 5.83 14.31
CA THR A 70 6.48 6.72 15.47
C THR A 70 5.21 6.71 16.34
N ASP A 71 4.04 6.86 15.73
CA ASP A 71 2.74 6.84 16.41
C ASP A 71 2.49 5.51 17.13
N LEU A 72 2.98 4.40 16.56
CA LEU A 72 2.92 3.08 17.16
C LEU A 72 4.06 2.82 18.16
N GLY A 73 4.93 3.79 18.43
CA GLY A 73 6.04 3.69 19.39
C GLY A 73 7.15 2.73 18.96
N ALA A 74 7.32 2.51 17.65
CA ALA A 74 8.42 1.73 17.10
C ALA A 74 9.56 2.64 16.64
N ASN A 75 10.80 2.25 16.91
CA ASN A 75 11.98 2.90 16.35
C ASN A 75 12.26 2.34 14.96
N PHE A 76 12.98 3.07 14.11
CA PHE A 76 13.30 2.61 12.76
C PHE A 76 14.60 3.18 12.21
N THR A 77 15.09 2.56 11.15
CA THR A 77 16.24 3.02 10.36
C THR A 77 15.95 2.82 8.89
N LEU A 78 16.21 3.85 8.09
CA LEU A 78 16.18 3.77 6.65
C LEU A 78 17.48 3.12 6.14
N LEU A 79 17.38 1.94 5.54
CA LEU A 79 18.52 1.17 5.04
C LEU A 79 18.78 1.40 3.55
N TYR A 80 17.74 1.71 2.79
CA TYR A 80 17.81 1.87 1.34
C TYR A 80 16.82 2.91 0.87
N ASP A 81 17.27 3.86 0.04
CA ASP A 81 16.48 4.92 -0.58
C ASP A 81 17.09 5.26 -1.93
N LYS A 82 16.62 4.58 -2.99
CA LYS A 82 17.13 4.77 -4.35
C LYS A 82 16.18 4.21 -5.41
N ASP A 83 16.09 4.87 -6.56
CA ASP A 83 15.36 4.41 -7.75
C ASP A 83 13.91 3.97 -7.45
N GLY A 84 13.17 4.80 -6.71
CA GLY A 84 11.76 4.53 -6.35
C GLY A 84 11.57 3.41 -5.32
N ARG A 85 12.63 2.96 -4.65
CA ARG A 85 12.56 1.89 -3.64
C ARG A 85 13.02 2.39 -2.29
N LEU A 86 12.30 1.97 -1.24
CA LEU A 86 12.67 2.19 0.15
C LEU A 86 12.79 0.85 0.88
N THR A 87 13.68 0.79 1.86
CA THR A 87 13.67 -0.28 2.87
C THR A 87 13.94 0.32 4.23
N TYR A 88 12.94 0.23 5.10
CA TYR A 88 13.09 0.48 6.52
C TYR A 88 13.28 -0.83 7.26
N GLN A 89 14.12 -0.79 8.27
CA GLN A 89 14.08 -1.75 9.36
C GLN A 89 13.45 -1.06 10.57
N PHE A 90 12.57 -1.76 11.29
CA PHE A 90 11.93 -1.22 12.48
C PHE A 90 12.08 -2.14 13.68
N TYR A 91 12.03 -1.55 14.87
CA TYR A 91 12.42 -2.15 16.13
C TYR A 91 11.40 -1.84 17.20
N LYS A 92 10.97 -2.89 17.89
CA LYS A 92 10.06 -2.80 19.03
C LYS A 92 10.11 -4.12 19.80
N ASN A 93 10.54 -4.05 21.06
CA ASN A 93 10.75 -5.24 21.89
C ASN A 93 9.43 -5.99 22.13
N GLU A 94 8.33 -5.26 22.33
CA GLU A 94 6.99 -5.82 22.54
C GLU A 94 6.45 -6.59 21.34
N TRP A 95 7.07 -6.43 20.16
CA TRP A 95 6.71 -7.15 18.93
C TRP A 95 7.74 -8.21 18.56
N GLY A 96 8.75 -8.41 19.40
CA GLY A 96 9.91 -9.25 19.07
C GLY A 96 10.66 -8.77 17.84
N CYS A 97 10.64 -7.47 17.54
CA CYS A 97 11.40 -6.85 16.44
C CYS A 97 12.73 -6.30 16.99
N PRO A 98 13.85 -7.04 16.87
CA PRO A 98 15.10 -6.69 17.55
C PRO A 98 15.88 -5.60 16.81
N THR A 99 16.63 -4.79 17.56
CA THR A 99 17.64 -3.88 17.00
C THR A 99 18.76 -4.65 16.30
N TRP A 100 19.26 -4.10 15.19
CA TRP A 100 20.37 -4.68 14.46
C TRP A 100 21.67 -4.60 15.26
N VAL A 101 22.39 -5.73 15.37
CA VAL A 101 23.71 -5.85 15.97
C VAL A 101 24.65 -6.52 14.98
N ASN A 102 25.68 -5.77 14.55
CA ASN A 102 26.66 -6.24 13.57
C ASN A 102 27.34 -7.55 14.03
N GLY A 103 27.38 -8.53 13.14
CA GLY A 103 27.98 -9.85 13.39
C GLY A 103 27.14 -10.81 14.23
N GLN A 104 25.95 -10.39 14.70
CA GLN A 104 25.05 -11.22 15.50
C GLN A 104 23.67 -11.37 14.84
N SER A 105 23.07 -10.26 14.41
CA SER A 105 21.76 -10.26 13.78
C SER A 105 21.80 -10.89 12.39
N LYS A 106 20.74 -11.63 12.04
CA LYS A 106 20.50 -12.09 10.67
C LYS A 106 19.35 -11.29 10.08
N VAL A 107 19.42 -10.99 8.79
CA VAL A 107 18.35 -10.25 8.07
C VAL A 107 16.98 -10.93 8.23
N ALA A 108 16.94 -12.26 8.28
CA ALA A 108 15.72 -13.05 8.46
C ALA A 108 15.02 -12.82 9.81
N ASP A 109 15.73 -12.29 10.80
CA ASP A 109 15.20 -12.04 12.15
C ASP A 109 14.63 -10.62 12.28
N MET A 110 14.75 -9.78 11.24
CA MET A 110 14.47 -8.36 11.30
C MET A 110 13.10 -8.01 10.70
N CYS A 111 12.39 -7.13 11.39
CA CYS A 111 11.16 -6.54 10.88
C CYS A 111 11.48 -5.41 9.89
N SER A 112 10.72 -5.32 8.80
CA SER A 112 11.00 -4.35 7.74
C SER A 112 9.75 -3.80 7.05
N VAL A 113 9.88 -2.60 6.50
CA VAL A 113 8.91 -2.05 5.54
C VAL A 113 9.65 -1.84 4.21
N LYS A 114 9.23 -2.56 3.17
CA LYS A 114 9.78 -2.47 1.81
C LYS A 114 8.81 -1.75 0.90
N VAL A 115 9.30 -0.78 0.15
CA VAL A 115 8.51 0.00 -0.79
C VAL A 115 9.10 -0.09 -2.17
N LYS A 116 8.23 -0.15 -3.18
CA LYS A 116 8.58 0.13 -4.57
C LYS A 116 7.49 1.01 -5.16
N ILE A 117 7.90 2.09 -5.81
CA ILE A 117 7.06 2.96 -6.61
C ILE A 117 7.71 3.05 -7.98
N VAL A 118 6.98 2.70 -9.03
CA VAL A 118 7.41 2.86 -10.42
C VAL A 118 6.90 4.19 -10.98
N GLU A 119 7.52 4.70 -12.02
CA GLU A 119 7.01 5.91 -12.68
C GLU A 119 5.54 5.73 -13.11
N PRO A 120 4.69 6.71 -12.83
CA PRO A 120 3.28 6.66 -13.16
C PRO A 120 3.07 6.90 -14.65
N ARG A 121 1.84 6.65 -15.10
CA ARG A 121 1.37 7.08 -16.42
C ARG A 121 0.37 8.20 -16.27
N LEU A 122 0.38 9.17 -17.18
CA LEU A 122 -0.71 10.13 -17.30
C LEU A 122 -1.98 9.39 -17.72
N GLY A 123 -3.08 9.70 -17.05
CA GLY A 123 -4.39 9.15 -17.32
C GLY A 123 -5.47 9.99 -16.64
N SER A 124 -6.67 9.45 -16.51
CA SER A 124 -7.76 10.08 -15.77
C SER A 124 -7.91 9.41 -14.41
N ALA A 125 -8.18 10.20 -13.38
CA ALA A 125 -8.59 9.66 -12.09
C ALA A 125 -10.03 9.10 -12.19
N PRO A 126 -10.29 7.91 -11.64
CA PRO A 126 -11.65 7.42 -11.47
C PRO A 126 -12.48 8.34 -10.55
N ASN A 127 -13.79 8.42 -10.77
CA ASN A 127 -14.70 9.29 -10.01
C ASN A 127 -14.72 9.02 -8.49
N PHE A 128 -14.35 7.80 -8.06
CA PHE A 128 -14.31 7.44 -6.64
C PHE A 128 -13.12 8.06 -5.90
N VAL A 129 -12.09 8.52 -6.62
CA VAL A 129 -10.91 9.14 -6.01
C VAL A 129 -11.28 10.56 -5.58
N SER A 130 -11.38 10.75 -4.27
CA SER A 130 -11.75 12.04 -3.70
C SER A 130 -10.68 13.09 -3.95
N GLY A 131 -11.10 14.29 -4.35
CA GLY A 131 -10.21 15.45 -4.50
C GLY A 131 -9.40 15.48 -5.80
N VAL A 132 -9.61 14.52 -6.72
CA VAL A 132 -8.90 14.47 -8.01
C VAL A 132 -9.91 14.50 -9.15
N GLN A 133 -9.91 15.57 -9.94
CA GLN A 133 -10.76 15.70 -11.12
C GLN A 133 -9.92 15.75 -12.39
N GLY A 134 -10.29 14.95 -13.39
CA GLY A 134 -9.66 14.96 -14.70
C GLY A 134 -8.31 14.24 -14.73
N THR A 135 -7.29 14.91 -15.28
CA THR A 135 -5.98 14.30 -15.55
C THR A 135 -5.18 14.08 -14.27
N ALA A 136 -4.60 12.90 -14.13
CA ALA A 136 -3.79 12.48 -12.99
C ALA A 136 -2.60 11.61 -13.42
N TYR A 137 -1.56 11.58 -12.59
CA TYR A 137 -0.52 10.57 -12.64
C TYR A 137 -1.02 9.31 -11.92
N ALA A 138 -1.33 8.29 -12.71
CA ALA A 138 -1.87 7.03 -12.23
C ALA A 138 -0.75 6.03 -11.89
N PHE A 139 -0.64 5.69 -10.61
CA PHE A 139 0.20 4.64 -10.06
C PHE A 139 -0.64 3.37 -9.96
N THR A 140 -0.61 2.55 -11.02
CA THR A 140 -1.39 1.31 -11.09
C THR A 140 -0.51 0.08 -10.84
N SER A 141 -1.13 -1.05 -10.49
CA SER A 141 -0.41 -2.28 -10.12
C SER A 141 -0.62 -3.45 -11.08
N GLY A 142 -1.07 -3.15 -12.31
CA GLY A 142 -1.38 -4.11 -13.36
C GLY A 142 -0.19 -4.70 -14.13
N HIS A 143 1.06 -4.41 -13.75
CA HIS A 143 2.23 -5.02 -14.39
C HIS A 143 2.79 -6.18 -13.54
N GLU A 144 3.16 -7.31 -14.14
CA GLU A 144 3.58 -8.53 -13.44
C GLU A 144 4.78 -8.35 -12.49
N THR A 145 5.81 -7.57 -12.85
CA THR A 145 7.02 -7.39 -12.00
C THR A 145 7.33 -5.92 -11.67
N ALA A 146 6.80 -4.97 -12.43
CA ALA A 146 7.01 -3.54 -12.28
C ALA A 146 5.77 -2.84 -11.72
N TYR A 147 5.44 -3.12 -10.46
CA TYR A 147 4.27 -2.58 -9.78
C TYR A 147 4.63 -1.88 -8.47
N ASN A 148 3.68 -1.12 -7.94
CA ASN A 148 3.83 -0.34 -6.74
C ASN A 148 3.40 -1.16 -5.51
N PHE A 149 4.18 -1.16 -4.44
CA PHE A 149 3.83 -1.86 -3.21
C PHE A 149 4.41 -1.20 -1.95
N VAL A 150 3.75 -1.48 -0.84
CA VAL A 150 4.28 -1.35 0.52
C VAL A 150 4.13 -2.71 1.18
N ASN A 151 5.24 -3.31 1.61
CA ASN A 151 5.29 -4.63 2.23
C ASN A 151 5.86 -4.53 3.64
N VAL A 152 5.02 -4.77 4.65
CA VAL A 152 5.44 -4.95 6.03
C VAL A 152 5.81 -6.42 6.22
N GLY A 153 6.97 -6.69 6.79
CA GLY A 153 7.48 -8.03 7.04
C GLY A 153 7.94 -8.20 8.48
N ASN A 154 7.57 -9.34 9.07
CA ASN A 154 8.07 -9.78 10.38
C ASN A 154 9.37 -10.57 10.21
N GLY A 155 10.24 -10.49 11.23
CA GLY A 155 11.32 -11.44 11.40
C GLY A 155 10.80 -12.81 11.82
N ALA A 156 11.65 -13.83 11.75
CA ALA A 156 11.26 -15.23 11.99
C ALA A 156 10.60 -15.50 13.35
N ALA A 157 10.96 -14.73 14.40
CA ALA A 157 10.40 -14.83 15.75
C ALA A 157 9.54 -13.61 16.14
N SER A 158 9.32 -12.68 15.21
CA SER A 158 8.61 -11.43 15.45
C SER A 158 7.11 -11.60 15.22
N HIS A 159 6.33 -10.76 15.88
CA HIS A 159 4.86 -10.77 15.87
C HIS A 159 4.33 -9.34 15.81
N ALA A 160 4.95 -8.46 15.01
CA ALA A 160 4.44 -7.11 14.85
C ALA A 160 3.04 -7.14 14.22
N PRO A 161 2.11 -6.29 14.69
CA PRO A 161 0.74 -6.25 14.21
C PRO A 161 0.70 -5.62 12.82
N GLN A 162 0.95 -6.44 11.78
CA GLN A 162 1.12 -5.96 10.41
C GLN A 162 -0.12 -5.18 9.93
N GLN A 163 -1.31 -5.65 10.29
CA GLN A 163 -2.56 -4.97 9.99
C GLN A 163 -2.60 -3.54 10.57
N ALA A 164 -2.24 -3.38 11.85
CA ALA A 164 -2.23 -2.08 12.51
C ALA A 164 -1.20 -1.14 11.88
N ILE A 165 -0.02 -1.66 11.51
CA ILE A 165 1.01 -0.90 10.80
C ILE A 165 0.48 -0.43 9.45
N TYR A 166 -0.15 -1.30 8.67
CA TYR A 166 -0.73 -0.94 7.38
C TYR A 166 -1.84 0.11 7.49
N ALA A 167 -2.74 -0.04 8.48
CA ALA A 167 -3.79 0.94 8.73
C ALA A 167 -3.22 2.30 9.14
N ALA A 168 -2.20 2.31 10.01
CA ALA A 168 -1.51 3.53 10.42
C ALA A 168 -0.80 4.22 9.25
N ILE A 169 -0.13 3.46 8.37
CA ILE A 169 0.47 4.00 7.14
C ILE A 169 -0.61 4.61 6.25
N SER A 170 -1.70 3.88 5.99
CA SER A 170 -2.80 4.35 5.14
C SER A 170 -3.42 5.65 5.64
N LYS A 171 -3.57 5.80 6.96
CA LYS A 171 -4.10 7.03 7.59
C LYS A 171 -3.26 8.27 7.29
N GLN A 172 -1.96 8.09 7.07
CA GLN A 172 -1.01 9.18 6.81
C GLN A 172 -0.73 9.37 5.31
N LEU A 173 -1.29 8.54 4.44
CA LEU A 173 -1.13 8.68 2.98
C LEU A 173 -1.97 9.86 2.47
N PRO A 174 -1.62 10.44 1.31
CA PRO A 174 -2.51 11.37 0.61
C PRO A 174 -3.87 10.73 0.31
N ALA A 175 -4.94 11.54 0.33
CA ALA A 175 -6.32 11.07 0.07
C ALA A 175 -6.51 10.41 -1.31
N TRP A 176 -5.58 10.66 -2.24
CA TRP A 176 -5.58 10.06 -3.57
C TRP A 176 -4.79 8.74 -3.67
N ALA A 177 -4.34 8.18 -2.53
CA ALA A 177 -3.56 6.95 -2.44
C ALA A 177 -4.21 5.91 -1.53
N TYR A 178 -4.12 4.65 -1.95
CA TYR A 178 -4.81 3.50 -1.36
C TYR A 178 -3.83 2.33 -1.22
N LEU A 179 -4.00 1.54 -0.15
CA LEU A 179 -3.29 0.27 0.00
C LEU A 179 -4.26 -0.89 -0.22
N TYR A 180 -4.00 -1.69 -1.24
CA TYR A 180 -4.68 -2.97 -1.45
C TYR A 180 -3.93 -4.06 -0.69
N LEU A 181 -4.63 -4.78 0.16
CA LEU A 181 -4.11 -5.95 0.88
C LEU A 181 -4.74 -7.21 0.33
N ALA A 182 -3.87 -8.11 -0.15
CA ALA A 182 -4.26 -9.38 -0.73
C ALA A 182 -4.73 -10.38 0.34
N PRO A 183 -5.52 -11.40 -0.03
CA PRO A 183 -5.82 -12.47 0.91
C PRO A 183 -4.53 -13.21 1.29
N LYS A 184 -4.45 -13.64 2.55
CA LYS A 184 -3.35 -14.43 3.12
C LYS A 184 -1.96 -13.76 3.10
N SER A 185 -1.89 -12.45 2.87
CA SER A 185 -0.61 -11.71 2.81
C SER A 185 -0.25 -10.96 4.08
N VAL A 186 -1.23 -10.70 4.95
CA VAL A 186 -1.07 -9.91 6.19
C VAL A 186 -1.52 -10.74 7.39
N GLU A 187 -0.69 -10.78 8.43
CA GLU A 187 -1.04 -11.33 9.74
C GLU A 187 -1.87 -10.34 10.56
N LEU A 188 -2.94 -10.88 11.16
CA LEU A 188 -3.81 -10.26 12.13
C LEU A 188 -3.23 -10.47 13.54
N ASP A 189 -3.74 -9.72 14.52
CA ASP A 189 -3.28 -9.79 15.92
C ASP A 189 -3.47 -11.18 16.55
N ASN A 190 -4.43 -11.96 16.06
CA ASN A 190 -4.69 -13.34 16.49
C ASN A 190 -3.77 -14.38 15.79
N GLY A 191 -2.82 -13.93 14.96
CA GLY A 191 -1.92 -14.79 14.18
C GLY A 191 -2.56 -15.41 12.93
N GLU A 192 -3.86 -15.19 12.70
CA GLU A 192 -4.49 -15.57 11.45
C GLU A 192 -4.10 -14.62 10.34
N LYS A 193 -4.35 -15.02 9.10
CA LYS A 193 -4.13 -14.16 7.95
C LYS A 193 -5.45 -13.66 7.40
N VAL A 194 -5.43 -12.44 6.87
CA VAL A 194 -6.59 -11.83 6.20
C VAL A 194 -7.24 -12.81 5.22
N ALA A 195 -8.52 -13.12 5.43
CA ALA A 195 -9.24 -14.08 4.61
C ALA A 195 -9.72 -13.48 3.27
N PHE A 196 -10.11 -12.20 3.28
CA PHE A 196 -10.67 -11.49 2.13
C PHE A 196 -9.82 -10.28 1.77
N PRO A 197 -9.57 -10.01 0.48
CA PRO A 197 -8.89 -8.79 0.10
C PRO A 197 -9.68 -7.55 0.51
N TYR A 198 -8.96 -6.47 0.82
CA TYR A 198 -9.58 -5.19 1.12
C TYR A 198 -8.67 -4.02 0.74
N LEU A 199 -9.27 -2.84 0.65
CA LEU A 199 -8.55 -1.58 0.49
C LEU A 199 -8.48 -0.86 1.82
N LEU A 200 -7.35 -0.22 2.07
CA LEU A 200 -7.22 0.78 3.12
C LEU A 200 -7.28 2.16 2.50
N ASP A 201 -8.31 2.90 2.88
CA ASP A 201 -8.51 4.32 2.57
C ASP A 201 -8.43 5.12 3.86
N GLN A 202 -7.38 5.94 4.01
CA GLN A 202 -7.15 6.76 5.20
C GLN A 202 -7.25 5.97 6.52
N GLY A 203 -6.76 4.73 6.51
CA GLY A 203 -6.76 3.81 7.67
C GLY A 203 -8.08 3.04 7.87
N LYS A 204 -9.10 3.25 7.05
CA LYS A 204 -10.37 2.50 7.07
C LYS A 204 -10.30 1.34 6.09
N ALA A 205 -10.72 0.16 6.55
CA ALA A 205 -10.82 -1.02 5.70
C ALA A 205 -12.13 -1.01 4.92
N GLU A 206 -12.01 -1.04 3.60
CA GLU A 206 -13.12 -1.08 2.64
C GLU A 206 -13.12 -2.46 1.97
N LEU A 207 -14.16 -3.25 2.28
CA LEU A 207 -14.31 -4.62 1.81
C LEU A 207 -14.96 -4.63 0.42
N PHE A 208 -14.47 -5.49 -0.46
CA PHE A 208 -15.09 -5.71 -1.78
C PHE A 208 -16.37 -6.55 -1.71
N VAL A 209 -16.51 -7.34 -0.64
CA VAL A 209 -17.69 -8.16 -0.32
C VAL A 209 -17.92 -8.01 1.18
N TYR A 210 -19.08 -7.49 1.58
CA TYR A 210 -19.49 -7.55 2.98
C TYR A 210 -20.08 -8.94 3.24
N PRO A 211 -19.57 -9.72 4.20
CA PRO A 211 -20.20 -10.98 4.56
C PRO A 211 -21.62 -10.72 5.07
N GLU A 212 -22.59 -11.54 4.65
CA GLU A 212 -23.90 -11.57 5.29
C GLU A 212 -23.73 -12.04 6.74
N ALA A 213 -24.42 -11.35 7.66
CA ALA A 213 -24.38 -11.60 9.10
C ALA A 213 -25.01 -12.94 9.50
#